data_AF-A0A6B3MKX7-F1
#
_entry.id   AF-A0A6B3MKX7-F1
#
_cell.length_a   1.000
_cell.length_b   1.000
_cell.length_c   1.000
_cell.angle_alpha   90.00
_cell.angle_beta   90.00
_cell.angle_gamma   90.00
#
_symmetry.space_group_name_H-M   'P 1'
#
loop_
_entity.id
_entity.type
_entity.pdbx_description
1 polymer ?
#
loop_
_entity_poly.entity_id
_entity_poly.type
_entity_poly.pdbx_seq_one_letter_code
_entity_poly.pdbx_strand_id
1 'polypeptide(L)'
;MSAIPLKLNLNDGSVSFPFTADAAKKLQSELYQLMQSLKAAAQVSSGGRPKPQKPMEYQFTGDVFLEIFCNPNIYPSPFAAIVLITLRDDRIRLSTEAELTRVVEDVNLYLEQVS
;
A
#
# COMPACT_ATOMS: atom_id res chain seq x y z
N MET A 1 8.05 16.29 13.13
CA MET A 1 8.55 15.18 12.31
C MET A 1 8.68 13.98 13.22
N SER A 2 8.14 12.81 12.84
CA SER A 2 8.37 11.59 13.63
C SER A 2 9.84 11.20 13.49
N ALA A 3 10.51 10.88 14.59
CA ALA A 3 11.93 10.48 14.56
C ALA A 3 12.13 9.07 13.97
N ILE A 4 11.03 8.31 13.84
CA ILE A 4 11.03 6.93 13.35
C ILE A 4 10.69 6.96 11.84
N PRO A 5 11.52 6.38 10.96
CA PRO A 5 11.19 6.27 9.54
C PRO A 5 10.16 5.14 9.30
N LEU A 6 9.30 5.30 8.29
CA LEU A 6 8.49 4.19 7.80
C LEU A 6 9.42 3.21 7.08
N LYS A 7 9.37 1.94 7.47
CA LYS A 7 10.08 0.85 6.80
C LYS A 7 9.08 -0.01 6.04
N LEU A 8 9.24 -0.09 4.72
CA LEU A 8 8.52 -1.05 3.88
C LEU A 8 9.43 -2.24 3.59
N ASN A 9 8.98 -3.43 3.96
CA ASN A 9 9.62 -4.69 3.66
C ASN A 9 9.12 -5.17 2.29
N LEU A 10 10.07 -5.34 1.38
CA LEU A 10 9.88 -5.74 -0.01
C LEU A 10 10.25 -7.22 -0.17
N ASN A 11 9.99 -7.79 -1.35
CA ASN A 11 10.32 -9.20 -1.61
C ASN A 11 11.83 -9.49 -1.46
N ASP A 12 12.68 -8.59 -1.96
CA ASP A 12 14.14 -8.76 -1.96
C ASP A 12 14.87 -7.79 -1.02
N GLY A 13 14.20 -7.24 0.00
CA GLY A 13 14.84 -6.37 0.98
C GLY A 13 13.88 -5.44 1.71
N SER A 14 14.35 -4.24 2.03
CA SER A 14 13.52 -3.23 2.68
C SER A 14 14.01 -1.83 2.37
N VAL A 15 13.09 -0.88 2.39
CA VAL A 15 13.41 0.55 2.27
C VAL A 15 12.85 1.30 3.47
N SER A 16 13.63 2.25 4.00
CA SER A 16 13.23 3.11 5.11
C SER A 16 13.32 4.56 4.68
N PHE A 17 12.28 5.34 4.96
CA PHE A 17 12.20 6.74 4.54
C PHE A 17 11.44 7.62 5.55
N PRO A 18 11.71 8.94 5.57
CA PRO A 18 10.93 9.87 6.37
C PRO A 18 9.46 9.85 5.98
N PHE A 19 8.58 9.71 6.97
CA PHE A 19 7.14 9.69 6.75
C PHE A 19 6.42 10.30 7.95
N THR A 20 5.24 10.88 7.75
CA THR A 20 4.48 11.51 8.84
C THR A 20 3.39 10.57 9.35
N ALA A 21 3.05 10.67 10.65
CA ALA A 21 1.97 9.87 11.22
C ALA A 21 0.62 10.13 10.51
N ASP A 22 0.33 11.37 10.13
CA ASP A 22 -0.90 11.72 9.41
C ASP A 22 -0.93 11.13 7.99
N ALA A 23 0.20 11.16 7.27
CA ALA A 23 0.30 10.53 5.96
C ALA A 23 0.12 9.00 6.06
N ALA A 24 0.68 8.38 7.10
CA ALA A 24 0.52 6.96 7.38
C ALA A 24 -0.92 6.57 7.72
N LYS A 25 -1.65 7.38 8.51
CA LYS A 25 -3.08 7.14 8.77
C LYS A 25 -3.90 7.22 7.48
N LYS A 26 -3.60 8.19 6.61
CA LYS A 26 -4.25 8.28 5.29
C LYS A 26 -3.93 7.06 4.43
N LEU A 27 -2.66 6.65 4.37
CA LEU A 27 -2.24 5.46 3.64
C LEU A 27 -2.93 4.19 4.17
N GLN A 28 -2.99 4.01 5.49
CA GLN A 28 -3.69 2.89 6.13
C GLN A 28 -5.15 2.81 5.69
N SER A 29 -5.86 3.95 5.67
CA SER A 29 -7.24 4.01 5.22
C SER A 29 -7.42 3.52 3.77
N GLU A 30 -6.57 3.97 2.85
CA GLU A 30 -6.61 3.56 1.45
C GLU A 30 -6.31 2.06 1.28
N LEU A 31 -5.31 1.54 2.01
CA LEU A 31 -4.96 0.12 1.99
C LEU A 31 -6.11 -0.75 2.53
N TYR A 32 -6.78 -0.32 3.61
CA TYR A 32 -7.96 -1.02 4.14
C TYR A 32 -9.15 -0.98 3.18
N GLN A 33 -9.39 0.14 2.50
CA GLN A 33 -10.41 0.22 1.46
C GLN A 33 -10.09 -0.73 0.30
N LEU A 34 -8.83 -0.83 -0.11
CA LEU A 34 -8.39 -1.78 -1.13
C LEU A 34 -8.61 -3.23 -0.68
N MET A 35 -8.23 -3.59 0.55
CA MET A 35 -8.48 -4.92 1.10
C MET A 35 -9.97 -5.28 1.12
N GLN A 36 -10.83 -4.34 1.53
CA GLN A 36 -12.29 -4.56 1.53
C GLN A 36 -12.82 -4.77 0.11
N SER A 37 -12.36 -3.98 -0.85
CA SER A 37 -12.74 -4.10 -2.26
C SER A 37 -12.37 -5.47 -2.84
N LEU A 38 -11.16 -5.95 -2.54
CA LEU A 38 -10.68 -7.28 -2.95
C LEU A 38 -11.45 -8.42 -2.25
N LYS A 39 -11.79 -8.28 -0.96
CA LYS A 39 -12.64 -9.24 -0.26
C LYS A 39 -14.03 -9.32 -0.89
N ALA A 40 -14.65 -8.18 -1.19
CA ALA A 40 -15.97 -8.14 -1.81
C ALA A 40 -15.96 -8.79 -3.20
N ALA A 41 -14.93 -8.56 -4.00
CA ALA A 41 -14.76 -9.20 -5.31
C ALA A 41 -14.60 -10.73 -5.19
N ALA A 42 -13.87 -11.21 -4.18
CA ALA A 42 -13.65 -12.64 -3.95
C ALA A 42 -14.91 -13.40 -3.48
N GLN A 43 -15.89 -12.71 -2.87
CA GLN A 43 -17.14 -13.31 -2.38
C GLN A 43 -18.21 -13.45 -3.48
N VAL A 44 -17.99 -12.95 -4.69
CA VAL A 44 -18.94 -13.11 -5.80
C VAL A 44 -18.86 -14.56 -6.32
N SER A 45 -19.70 -15.44 -5.76
CA SER A 45 -19.80 -16.84 -6.14
C SER A 45 -20.62 -17.04 -7.42
N SER A 46 -20.09 -17.93 -8.28
CA SER A 46 -20.68 -18.62 -9.44
C SER A 46 -21.97 -18.02 -10.05
N GLY A 47 -21.82 -17.05 -10.95
CA GLY A 47 -22.88 -16.65 -11.89
C GLY A 47 -22.88 -15.17 -12.29
N GLY A 48 -22.37 -14.29 -11.42
CA GLY A 48 -22.23 -12.87 -11.69
C GLY A 48 -20.78 -12.47 -12.00
N ARG A 49 -20.54 -11.73 -13.08
CA ARG A 49 -19.24 -11.11 -13.33
C ARG A 49 -18.98 -10.08 -12.23
N PRO A 50 -17.84 -10.10 -11.52
CA PRO A 50 -17.52 -9.09 -10.53
C PRO A 50 -17.61 -7.70 -11.15
N LYS A 51 -18.22 -6.74 -10.44
CA LYS A 51 -18.23 -5.34 -10.89
C LYS A 51 -16.79 -4.81 -10.86
N PRO A 52 -16.31 -4.20 -11.95
CA PRO A 52 -14.99 -3.60 -11.97
C PRO A 52 -14.83 -2.61 -10.82
N GLN A 53 -13.78 -2.80 -10.04
CA GLN A 53 -13.38 -1.93 -8.94
C GLN A 53 -12.44 -0.85 -9.47
N LYS A 54 -12.49 0.36 -8.91
CA LYS A 54 -11.55 1.42 -9.27
C LYS A 54 -10.13 1.04 -8.79
N PRO A 55 -9.08 1.25 -9.59
CA PRO A 55 -7.71 1.15 -9.11
C PRO A 55 -7.45 2.09 -7.92
N MET A 56 -6.65 1.62 -6.97
CA MET A 56 -6.09 2.45 -5.90
C MET A 56 -4.87 3.19 -6.45
N GLU A 57 -4.80 4.49 -6.19
CA GLU A 57 -3.64 5.34 -6.45
C GLU A 57 -3.47 6.29 -5.27
N TYR A 58 -2.55 5.96 -4.38
CA TYR A 58 -2.17 6.81 -3.27
C TYR A 58 -0.90 7.57 -3.63
N GLN A 59 -0.91 8.88 -3.46
CA GLN A 59 0.26 9.73 -3.62
C GLN A 59 0.49 10.57 -2.36
N PHE A 60 1.75 10.61 -1.95
CA PHE A 60 2.27 11.49 -0.91
C PHE A 60 3.45 12.27 -1.47
N THR A 61 3.43 13.59 -1.26
CA THR A 61 4.49 14.50 -1.68
C THR A 61 4.94 15.27 -0.43
N GLY A 62 6.16 14.98 0.02
CA GLY A 62 6.83 15.66 1.13
C GLY A 62 8.34 15.62 0.93
N ASP A 63 9.09 15.30 2.00
CA ASP A 63 10.55 15.09 1.92
C ASP A 63 10.94 13.96 0.96
N VAL A 64 10.02 13.01 0.78
CA VAL A 64 10.06 12.00 -0.28
C VAL A 64 8.74 12.04 -1.05
N PHE A 65 8.79 11.59 -2.29
CA PHE A 65 7.62 11.23 -3.07
C PHE A 65 7.34 9.74 -2.89
N LEU A 66 6.14 9.39 -2.46
CA LEU A 66 5.65 8.02 -2.39
C LEU A 66 4.37 7.89 -3.21
N GLU A 67 4.37 6.93 -4.13
CA GLU A 67 3.18 6.50 -4.85
C GLU A 67 2.97 5.00 -4.63
N ILE A 68 1.73 4.60 -4.36
CA ILE A 68 1.31 3.21 -4.27
C ILE A 68 0.09 3.00 -5.18
N PHE A 69 0.24 2.11 -6.14
CA PHE A 69 -0.78 1.77 -7.11
C PHE A 69 -1.19 0.30 -6.98
N CYS A 70 -2.49 0.02 -7.12
CA CYS A 70 -2.99 -1.34 -7.26
C CYS A 70 -4.24 -1.39 -8.13
N ASN A 71 -4.25 -2.30 -9.11
CA ASN A 71 -5.46 -2.65 -9.82
C ASN A 71 -6.11 -3.88 -9.16
N PRO A 72 -7.18 -3.72 -8.36
CA PRO A 72 -7.82 -4.85 -7.68
C PRO A 72 -8.46 -5.87 -8.63
N ASN A 73 -8.72 -5.51 -9.89
CA ASN A 73 -9.44 -6.39 -10.83
C ASN A 73 -8.59 -7.54 -11.39
N ILE A 74 -7.26 -7.47 -11.24
CA ILE A 74 -6.35 -8.52 -11.74
C ILE A 74 -5.99 -9.55 -10.66
N TYR A 75 -6.46 -9.36 -9.43
CA TYR A 75 -6.16 -10.25 -8.31
C TYR A 75 -7.41 -10.99 -7.82
N PRO A 76 -7.29 -12.28 -7.49
CA PRO A 76 -8.42 -13.08 -7.03
C PRO A 76 -8.77 -12.85 -5.55
N SER A 77 -7.84 -12.32 -4.75
CA SER A 77 -8.04 -12.06 -3.31
C SER A 77 -6.99 -11.07 -2.77
N PRO A 78 -7.19 -10.50 -1.56
CA PRO A 78 -6.18 -9.64 -0.93
C PRO A 78 -4.83 -10.31 -0.69
N PHE A 79 -4.81 -11.61 -0.41
CA PHE A 79 -3.57 -12.36 -0.12
C PHE A 79 -2.74 -12.66 -1.36
N ALA A 80 -3.32 -12.52 -2.55
CA ALA A 80 -2.62 -12.64 -3.83
C ALA A 80 -2.31 -11.27 -4.45
N ALA A 81 -2.70 -10.17 -3.80
CA ALA A 81 -2.60 -8.84 -4.36
C ALA A 81 -1.21 -8.24 -4.16
N ILE A 82 -0.64 -7.74 -5.25
CA ILE A 82 0.62 -7.01 -5.26
C ILE A 82 0.32 -5.54 -5.53
N VAL A 83 1.00 -4.67 -4.79
CA VAL A 83 0.98 -3.22 -5.02
C VAL A 83 2.29 -2.77 -5.69
N LEU A 84 2.17 -1.84 -6.63
CA LEU A 84 3.31 -1.16 -7.24
C LEU A 84 3.67 0.04 -6.37
N ILE A 85 4.92 0.13 -5.94
CA ILE A 85 5.43 1.20 -5.08
C ILE A 85 6.47 1.97 -5.88
N THR A 86 6.27 3.28 -6.00
CA THR A 86 7.31 4.20 -6.44
C THR A 86 7.70 5.11 -5.29
N LEU A 87 8.94 4.98 -4.81
CA LEU A 87 9.55 5.87 -3.84
C LEU A 87 10.64 6.68 -4.54
N ARG A 88 10.62 7.99 -4.36
CA ARG A 88 11.59 8.89 -4.98
C ARG A 88 12.02 9.98 -4.01
N ASP A 89 13.31 10.27 -4.02
CA ASP A 89 13.88 11.50 -3.49
C ASP A 89 14.71 12.21 -4.57
N ASP A 90 15.56 13.14 -4.17
CA ASP A 90 16.43 13.91 -5.08
C ASP A 90 17.52 13.07 -5.77
N ARG A 91 17.84 11.89 -5.25
CA ARG A 91 19.01 11.09 -5.64
C ARG A 91 18.64 9.71 -6.18
N ILE A 92 17.56 9.12 -5.67
CA ILE A 92 17.16 7.74 -5.90
C ILE A 92 15.69 7.72 -6.30
N ARG A 93 15.40 6.89 -7.31
CA ARG A 93 14.05 6.43 -7.62
C ARG A 93 14.03 4.92 -7.53
N LEU A 94 13.20 4.39 -6.64
CA LEU A 94 12.90 2.99 -6.49
C LEU A 94 11.48 2.74 -6.99
N SER A 95 11.33 1.88 -7.99
CA SER A 95 10.03 1.35 -8.41
C SER A 95 10.06 -0.16 -8.24
N THR A 96 9.18 -0.67 -7.39
CA THR A 96 9.20 -2.08 -6.95
C THR A 96 7.78 -2.56 -6.68
N GLU A 97 7.67 -3.86 -6.47
CA GLU A 97 6.45 -4.54 -6.08
C GLU A 97 6.55 -5.02 -4.63
N ALA A 98 5.42 -5.08 -3.94
CA ALA A 98 5.31 -5.71 -2.62
C ALA A 98 3.91 -6.30 -2.44
N GLU A 99 3.81 -7.32 -1.58
CA GLU A 99 2.52 -7.90 -1.18
C GLU A 99 1.68 -6.86 -0.42
N LEU A 100 0.39 -6.74 -0.77
CA LEU A 100 -0.53 -5.80 -0.12
C LEU A 100 -0.59 -6.01 1.40
N THR A 101 -0.68 -7.27 1.84
CA THR A 101 -0.74 -7.63 3.25
C THR A 101 0.51 -7.21 4.00
N ARG A 102 1.68 -7.33 3.36
CA ARG A 102 2.95 -6.90 3.94
C ARG A 102 3.02 -5.39 4.15
N VAL A 103 2.59 -4.62 3.15
CA VAL A 103 2.54 -3.15 3.25
C VAL A 103 1.56 -2.70 4.34
N VAL A 104 0.42 -3.38 4.48
CA VAL A 104 -0.54 -3.12 5.57
C VAL A 104 0.09 -3.36 6.93
N GLU A 105 0.77 -4.49 7.12
CA GLU A 105 1.48 -4.81 8.36
C GLU A 105 2.53 -3.76 8.70
N ASP A 106 3.36 -3.39 7.73
CA ASP A 106 4.43 -2.40 7.90
C ASP A 106 3.90 -1.02 8.31
N VAL A 107 2.80 -0.56 7.68
CA VAL A 107 2.15 0.71 8.02
C VAL A 107 1.52 0.65 9.41
N ASN A 108 0.91 -0.48 9.79
CA ASN A 108 0.34 -0.66 11.12
C ASN A 108 1.42 -0.63 12.21
N LEU A 109 2.50 -1.39 12.03
CA LEU A 109 3.65 -1.40 12.94
C LEU A 109 4.28 -0.02 13.09
N TYR A 110 4.39 0.73 12.00
CA TYR A 110 4.84 2.12 12.05
C TYR A 110 3.90 2.99 12.88
N LEU A 111 2.59 2.90 12.65
CA LEU A 111 1.58 3.68 13.38
C LEU A 111 1.56 3.36 14.88
N GLU A 112 1.77 2.10 15.27
CA GLU A 112 1.91 1.70 16.67
C GLU A 112 3.11 2.36 17.37
N GLN A 113 4.19 2.63 16.64
CA GLN A 113 5.42 3.22 17.18
C GLN A 113 5.39 4.75 17.26
N VAL A 114 4.53 5.40 16.46
CA VAL A 114 4.43 6.87 16.39
C VAL A 114 3.14 7.42 17.00
N SER A 115 2.27 6.56 17.52
CA SER A 115 1.03 6.94 18.22
C SER A 115 1.25 7.21 19.70
#